data_AF-A0A8X6NEE4-F1
#
_entry.id   AF-A0A8X6NEE4-F1
#
_cell.length_a   1.000
_cell.length_b   1.000
_cell.length_c   1.000
_cell.angle_alpha   90.00
_cell.angle_beta   90.00
_cell.angle_gamma   90.00
#
_symmetry.space_group_name_H-M   'P 1'
#
loop_
_entity.id
_entity.type
_entity.pdbx_description
1 polymer ?
#
loop_
_entity_poly.entity_id
_entity_poly.type
_entity_poly.pdbx_seq_one_letter_code
_entity_poly.pdbx_strand_id
1 'polypeptide(L)'
;MASETEYQYDHDMYSSLNSSRTSTPSIPENFHSVCQKRKLMEQELETYTDSIDHTQVLIKNLERQGLQNHPIYINHCTMIQGLHQQRERIS
;
A
#
# COMPACT_ATOMS: atom_id res chain seq x y z
N MET A 1 6.63 -2.67 -79.45
CA MET A 1 7.61 -1.91 -78.63
C MET A 1 7.08 -1.96 -77.21
N ALA A 2 7.88 -2.49 -76.28
CA ALA A 2 7.46 -2.92 -74.96
C ALA A 2 7.73 -1.85 -73.89
N SER A 3 6.69 -1.62 -73.08
CA SER A 3 6.61 -1.12 -71.71
C SER A 3 7.59 -0.06 -71.22
N GLU A 4 7.03 1.13 -71.00
CA GLU A 4 7.43 2.04 -69.93
C GLU A 4 6.93 1.44 -68.60
N THR A 5 7.87 1.14 -67.71
CA THR A 5 7.59 0.65 -66.36
C THR A 5 7.33 1.85 -65.45
N GLU A 6 6.06 2.17 -65.20
CA GLU A 6 5.70 3.04 -64.08
C GLU A 6 6.04 2.32 -62.77
N TYR A 7 6.97 2.92 -62.01
CA TYR A 7 7.19 2.54 -60.62
C TYR A 7 5.99 3.03 -59.80
N GLN A 8 4.94 2.22 -59.74
CA GLN A 8 3.96 2.28 -58.66
C GLN A 8 4.71 1.90 -57.38
N TYR A 9 5.13 2.90 -56.62
CA TYR A 9 5.43 2.68 -55.22
C TYR A 9 4.11 2.32 -54.54
N ASP A 10 3.98 1.05 -54.13
CA ASP A 10 2.94 0.58 -53.24
C ASP A 10 2.92 1.47 -51.99
N HIS A 11 2.04 2.45 -51.99
CA HIS A 11 1.80 3.36 -50.88
C HIS A 11 0.87 2.71 -49.83
N ASP A 12 0.86 1.39 -49.72
CA ASP A 12 -0.06 0.66 -48.84
C ASP A 12 0.64 -0.25 -47.81
N MET A 13 1.96 -0.16 -47.67
CA MET A 13 2.72 -0.94 -46.67
C MET A 13 2.83 -0.26 -45.28
N TYR A 14 2.06 0.80 -45.02
CA TYR A 14 1.99 1.44 -43.68
C TYR A 14 0.57 1.81 -43.22
N SER A 15 -0.47 1.23 -43.81
CA SER A 15 -1.87 1.52 -43.45
C SER A 15 -2.56 0.32 -42.79
N SER A 16 -1.87 -0.32 -41.84
CA SER A 16 -2.48 -1.32 -40.94
C SER A 16 -1.90 -1.24 -39.52
N LEU A 17 -1.72 -0.02 -39.01
CA LEU A 17 -1.81 0.22 -37.56
C LEU A 17 -3.29 0.44 -37.21
N ASN A 18 -4.09 -0.58 -37.53
CA ASN A 18 -5.41 -0.73 -36.95
C ASN A 18 -5.18 -0.95 -35.46
N SER A 19 -5.37 0.11 -34.68
CA SER A 19 -6.09 0.13 -33.40
C SER A 19 -6.25 -1.25 -32.75
N SER A 20 -5.13 -1.90 -32.45
CA SER A 20 -5.12 -2.89 -31.40
C SER A 20 -5.16 -2.03 -30.16
N ARG A 21 -6.39 -1.66 -29.77
CA ARG A 21 -6.73 -1.38 -28.39
C ARG A 21 -6.02 -2.48 -27.63
N THR A 22 -4.86 -2.12 -27.08
CA THR A 22 -4.33 -2.78 -25.91
C THR A 22 -5.45 -2.62 -24.91
N SER A 23 -6.37 -3.59 -24.88
CA SER A 23 -7.15 -3.88 -23.70
C SER A 23 -6.09 -4.31 -22.70
N THR A 24 -5.47 -3.32 -22.06
CA THR A 24 -4.84 -3.50 -20.77
C THR A 24 -5.81 -4.38 -20.01
N PRO A 25 -5.38 -5.59 -19.60
CA PRO A 25 -6.29 -6.48 -18.89
C PRO A 25 -6.83 -5.65 -17.72
N SER A 26 -8.13 -5.36 -17.77
CA SER A 26 -8.79 -4.60 -16.72
C SER A 26 -8.57 -5.41 -15.47
N ILE A 27 -7.68 -4.92 -14.60
CA ILE A 27 -7.41 -5.51 -13.30
C ILE A 27 -8.79 -5.76 -12.69
N PRO A 28 -9.14 -7.02 -12.35
CA PRO A 28 -10.47 -7.32 -11.83
C PRO A 28 -10.75 -6.38 -10.66
N GLU A 29 -11.93 -5.77 -10.59
CA GLU A 29 -12.28 -4.83 -9.52
C GLU A 29 -12.01 -5.42 -8.12
N ASN A 30 -12.14 -6.74 -8.01
CA ASN A 30 -11.77 -7.53 -6.84
C ASN A 30 -10.28 -7.40 -6.46
N PHE A 31 -9.36 -7.41 -7.42
CA PHE A 31 -7.93 -7.22 -7.17
C PHE A 31 -7.62 -5.79 -6.72
N HIS A 32 -8.26 -4.79 -7.32
CA HIS A 32 -8.11 -3.40 -6.87
C HIS A 32 -8.59 -3.23 -5.42
N SER A 33 -9.74 -3.83 -5.07
CA SER A 33 -10.29 -3.84 -3.71
C SER A 33 -9.34 -4.54 -2.71
N VAL A 34 -8.79 -5.70 -3.08
CA VAL A 34 -7.82 -6.43 -2.23
C VAL A 34 -6.54 -5.59 -2.01
N CYS A 35 -6.00 -4.96 -3.06
CA CYS A 35 -4.85 -4.07 -2.93
C CYS A 35 -5.13 -2.86 -2.03
N GLN A 36 -6.31 -2.24 -2.16
CA GLN A 36 -6.71 -1.12 -1.32
C GLN A 36 -6.85 -1.55 0.15
N LYS A 37 -7.49 -2.69 0.42
CA LYS A 37 -7.62 -3.24 1.77
C LYS A 37 -6.25 -3.53 2.38
N ARG A 38 -5.33 -4.14 1.61
CA ARG A 38 -3.96 -4.39 2.04
C ARG A 38 -3.25 -3.09 2.44
N LYS A 39 -3.33 -2.06 1.61
CA LYS A 39 -2.72 -0.75 1.91
C LYS A 39 -3.27 -0.13 3.21
N LEU A 40 -4.57 -0.26 3.46
CA LEU A 40 -5.19 0.21 4.70
C LEU A 40 -4.67 -0.56 5.92
N MET A 41 -4.54 -1.90 5.82
CA MET A 41 -3.98 -2.72 6.89
C MET A 41 -2.52 -2.38 7.17
N GLU A 42 -1.72 -2.13 6.13
CA GLU A 42 -0.32 -1.70 6.27
C GLU A 42 -0.23 -0.36 7.01
N GLN A 43 -1.08 0.61 6.66
CA GLN A 43 -1.15 1.90 7.35
C GLN A 43 -1.62 1.78 8.81
N GLU A 44 -2.58 0.89 9.07
CA GLU A 44 -3.06 0.62 10.43
C GLU A 44 -1.95 -0.02 11.28
N LEU A 45 -1.17 -0.94 10.71
CA LEU A 45 -0.03 -1.56 11.36
C LEU A 45 1.07 -0.55 11.72
N GLU A 46 1.36 0.39 10.82
CA GLU A 46 2.28 1.51 11.06
C GLU A 46 1.78 2.37 12.23
N THR A 47 0.50 2.73 12.22
CA THR A 47 -0.13 3.53 13.28
C THR A 47 -0.03 2.86 14.66
N TYR A 48 -0.27 1.55 14.75
CA TYR A 48 -0.10 0.82 16.01
C TYR A 48 1.36 0.75 16.45
N THR A 49 2.29 0.58 15.50
CA THR A 49 3.72 0.53 15.80
C THR A 49 4.20 1.86 16.40
N ASP A 50 3.85 2.98 15.77
CA ASP A 50 4.19 4.32 16.26
C ASP A 50 3.58 4.59 17.65
N SER A 51 2.34 4.18 17.85
CA SER A 51 1.63 4.33 19.13
C SER A 51 2.28 3.50 20.24
N ILE A 52 2.75 2.29 19.94
CA ILE A 52 3.48 1.44 20.87
C ILE A 52 4.79 2.12 21.26
N ASP A 53 5.59 2.56 20.29
CA ASP A 53 6.88 3.20 20.53
C ASP A 53 6.74 4.46 21.39
N HIS A 54 5.76 5.31 21.06
CA HIS A 54 5.46 6.49 21.87
C HIS A 54 5.07 6.13 23.31
N THR A 55 4.19 5.14 23.48
CA THR A 55 3.74 4.72 24.81
C THR A 55 4.88 4.11 25.63
N GLN A 56 5.81 3.37 25.01
CA GLN A 56 7.00 2.86 25.68
C GLN A 56 7.89 3.98 26.21
N VAL A 57 8.05 5.07 25.46
CA VAL A 57 8.82 6.24 25.91
C VAL A 57 8.16 6.87 27.15
N LEU A 58 6.83 7.01 27.14
CA LEU A 58 6.09 7.53 28.30
C LEU A 58 6.26 6.64 29.53
N ILE A 59 6.12 5.32 29.39
CA ILE A 59 6.34 4.34 30.47
C ILE A 59 7.74 4.49 31.06
N LYS A 60 8.79 4.51 30.22
CA LYS A 60 10.18 4.69 30.66
C LYS A 60 10.39 6.02 31.39
N ASN A 61 9.73 7.10 30.94
CA ASN A 61 9.81 8.40 31.60
C ASN A 61 9.14 8.39 32.98
N LEU A 62 8.03 7.67 33.14
CA LEU A 62 7.35 7.49 34.42
C LEU A 62 8.18 6.64 35.39
N GLU A 63 8.86 5.60 34.89
CA GLU A 63 9.79 4.77 35.70
C GLU A 63 10.96 5.60 36.24
N ARG A 64 11.55 6.45 35.40
CA ARG A 64 12.62 7.37 35.81
C ARG A 64 12.18 8.37 36.89
N GLN A 65 10.89 8.71 36.91
CA GLN A 65 10.30 9.58 37.94
C GLN A 65 9.84 8.82 39.19
N GLY A 66 9.98 7.49 39.23
CA GLY A 66 9.51 6.67 40.34
C GLY A 66 7.98 6.56 40.45
N LEU A 67 7.26 6.79 39.34
CA LEU A 67 5.80 6.85 39.29
C LEU A 67 5.14 5.51 38.95
N GLN A 68 5.79 4.38 39.22
CA GLN A 68 5.28 3.04 38.86
C GLN A 68 3.96 2.68 39.56
N ASN A 69 3.70 3.25 40.74
CA ASN A 69 2.45 3.06 41.47
C ASN A 69 1.37 4.10 41.10
N HIS A 70 1.69 5.06 40.23
CA HIS A 70 0.76 6.10 39.83
C HIS A 70 -0.25 5.54 38.81
N PRO A 71 -1.55 5.90 38.88
CA PRO A 71 -2.56 5.41 37.93
C PRO A 71 -2.21 5.66 36.45
N ILE A 72 -1.48 6.74 36.16
CA ILE A 72 -1.00 7.07 34.81
C ILE A 72 -0.06 5.97 34.28
N TYR A 73 0.85 5.45 35.10
CA TYR A 73 1.75 4.36 34.69
C TYR A 73 0.97 3.10 34.36
N ILE A 74 0.07 2.70 35.26
CA ILE A 74 -0.80 1.52 35.09
C ILE A 74 -1.62 1.65 33.79
N ASN A 75 -2.22 2.82 33.55
CA ASN A 75 -2.99 3.09 32.33
C ASN A 75 -2.13 2.94 31.07
N HIS A 76 -0.91 3.47 31.04
CA HIS A 76 -0.04 3.31 29.88
C HIS A 76 0.43 1.86 29.68
N CYS A 77 0.66 1.11 30.76
CA CYS A 77 0.94 -0.33 30.69
C CYS A 77 -0.25 -1.14 30.14
N THR A 78 -1.48 -0.80 30.51
CA THR A 78 -2.68 -1.43 29.93
C THR A 78 -2.87 -1.02 28.46
N MET A 79 -2.63 0.25 28.14
CA MET A 79 -2.75 0.77 26.78
C MET A 79 -1.77 0.06 25.83
N ILE A 80 -0.50 -0.06 26.20
CA ILE A 80 0.50 -0.72 25.35
C ILE A 80 0.18 -2.20 25.14
N GLN A 81 -0.34 -2.91 26.15
CA GLN A 81 -0.83 -4.29 26.00
C GLN A 81 -1.98 -4.36 24.99
N GLY A 82 -2.94 -3.43 25.07
CA GLY A 82 -4.04 -3.35 24.11
C GLY A 82 -3.56 -3.07 22.68
N LEU A 83 -2.59 -2.17 22.51
CA LEU A 83 -2.00 -1.86 21.20
C LEU A 83 -1.27 -3.07 20.60
N HIS A 84 -0.51 -3.82 21.41
CA HIS A 84 0.12 -5.07 20.95
C HIS A 84 -0.91 -6.09 20.47
N GLN A 85 -2.03 -6.25 21.19
CA GLN A 85 -3.11 -7.15 20.78
C GLN A 85 -3.78 -6.72 19.47
N GLN A 86 -3.99 -5.42 19.24
CA GLN A 86 -4.55 -4.96 17.96
C GLN A 86 -3.56 -5.18 16.80
N ARG A 87 -2.28 -4.90 17.03
CA ARG A 87 -1.23 -5.13 16.02
C ARG A 87 -1.13 -6.61 15.61
N GLU A 88 -1.23 -7.51 16.57
CA GLU A 88 -1.19 -8.96 16.33
C GLU A 88 -2.42 -9.45 15.54
N ARG A 89 -3.59 -8.82 15.70
CA ARG A 89 -4.79 -9.18 14.92
C ARG A 89 -4.69 -8.84 13.43
N ILE A 90 -3.77 -7.95 13.07
CA ILE A 90 -3.60 -7.45 11.69
C ILE A 90 -2.41 -8.10 10.98
N SER A 91 -1.41 -8.61 11.73
CA SER A 91 -0.22 -9.30 11.18
C SER A 91 -0.53 -10.73 10.77
#